data_AF-A0A2V5YD63-F1
#
_entry.id   AF-A0A2V5YD63-F1
#
_cell.length_a   1.000
_cell.length_b   1.000
_cell.length_c   1.000
_cell.angle_alpha   90.00
_cell.angle_beta   90.00
_cell.angle_gamma   90.00
#
_symmetry.space_group_name_H-M   'P 1'
#
loop_
_entity.id
_entity.type
_entity.pdbx_description
1 polymer ?
#
loop_
_entity_poly.entity_id
_entity_poly.type
_entity_poly.pdbx_seq_one_letter_code
_entity_poly.pdbx_strand_id
1 'polypeptide(L)'
;MTEELGKGLTISNLKPDADAKVRLSVLYRLNGIEDVDGKELLKFEMHRAGSITNTDLVTVDEHGITCWARINLDGELIKFDPPQTMVAAPLKQGATWNFDGQAGDLKVHQQYTVTGEEDVEVPAGEFHTFRIRGEQSSPSRMTMDRWFAPGTGIVKDVTTMRAADGDLLERISLELAERPKIENRPEVKSEAASKRLSVTFANDQFGKPSTTFSSDAPQI
;
A
#
# COMPACT_ATOMS: atom_id res chain seq x y z
N MET A 1 2.51 -5.52 12.87
CA MET A 1 1.55 -6.03 11.87
C MET A 1 1.24 -7.48 12.17
N THR A 2 -0.03 -7.86 11.99
CA THR A 2 -0.50 -9.24 11.93
C THR A 2 -1.23 -9.43 10.61
N GLU A 3 -0.96 -10.53 9.91
CA GLU A 3 -1.57 -10.86 8.63
C GLU A 3 -2.14 -12.27 8.68
N GLU A 4 -3.38 -12.39 8.25
CA GLU A 4 -4.17 -13.62 8.21
C GLU A 4 -4.60 -13.85 6.76
N LEU A 5 -4.39 -15.07 6.27
CA LEU A 5 -4.76 -15.45 4.90
C LEU A 5 -5.99 -16.35 4.88
N GLY A 6 -6.69 -16.33 3.75
CA GLY A 6 -7.71 -17.32 3.42
C GLY A 6 -7.18 -18.75 3.43
N LYS A 7 -8.09 -19.71 3.63
CA LYS A 7 -7.74 -21.15 3.61
C LYS A 7 -7.11 -21.52 2.26
N GLY A 8 -5.95 -22.19 2.31
CA GLY A 8 -5.23 -22.64 1.13
C GLY A 8 -4.37 -21.58 0.44
N LEU A 9 -4.35 -20.34 0.94
CA LEU A 9 -3.44 -19.29 0.47
C LEU A 9 -2.15 -19.30 1.31
N THR A 10 -1.02 -18.99 0.68
CA THR A 10 0.29 -18.91 1.35
C THR A 10 1.05 -17.68 0.87
N ILE A 11 1.81 -17.05 1.77
CA ILE A 11 2.76 -15.99 1.40
C ILE A 11 4.11 -16.62 1.14
N SER A 12 4.57 -16.50 -0.10
CA SER A 12 5.94 -16.85 -0.46
C SER A 12 6.91 -16.04 0.40
N ASN A 13 7.86 -16.73 1.04
CA ASN A 13 8.96 -16.15 1.84
C ASN A 13 8.64 -15.66 3.27
N LEU A 14 7.43 -15.87 3.79
CA LEU A 14 7.12 -15.62 5.21
C LEU A 14 6.52 -16.86 5.86
N LYS A 15 7.01 -17.22 7.05
CA LYS A 15 6.48 -18.36 7.83
C LYS A 15 5.38 -17.86 8.76
N PRO A 16 4.15 -18.42 8.67
CA PRO A 16 3.14 -18.21 9.68
C PRO A 16 3.60 -18.76 11.03
N ASP A 17 3.05 -18.20 12.11
CA ASP A 17 3.24 -18.71 13.47
C ASP A 17 2.30 -19.88 13.79
N ALA A 18 2.23 -20.28 15.06
CA ALA A 18 1.40 -21.39 15.53
C ALA A 18 -0.10 -21.18 15.26
N ASP A 19 -0.57 -19.93 15.20
CA ASP A 19 -1.97 -19.57 14.90
C ASP A 19 -2.21 -19.34 13.40
N ALA A 20 -1.27 -19.75 12.55
CA ALA A 20 -1.28 -19.54 11.10
C ALA A 20 -1.32 -18.05 10.69
N LYS A 21 -0.78 -17.15 11.51
CA LYS A 21 -0.67 -15.71 11.24
C LYS A 21 0.76 -15.30 11.00
N VAL A 22 0.98 -14.37 10.08
CA VAL A 22 2.30 -13.75 9.90
C VAL A 22 2.37 -12.50 10.78
N ARG A 23 3.43 -12.37 11.57
CA ARG A 23 3.71 -11.15 12.35
C ARG A 23 5.04 -10.55 11.94
N LEU A 24 5.03 -9.25 11.69
CA LEU A 24 6.20 -8.50 11.25
C LEU A 24 6.09 -7.01 11.60
N SER A 25 7.23 -6.32 11.58
CA SER A 25 7.29 -4.86 11.74
C SER A 25 7.05 -4.17 10.40
N VAL A 26 6.18 -3.17 10.42
CA VAL A 26 5.94 -2.25 9.30
C VAL A 26 6.33 -0.86 9.78
N LEU A 27 7.07 -0.14 8.96
CA LEU A 27 7.46 1.25 9.23
C LEU A 27 6.86 2.15 8.16
N TYR A 28 6.15 3.19 8.59
CA TYR A 28 5.77 4.29 7.71
C TYR A 28 6.74 5.46 7.89
N ARG A 29 7.09 6.12 6.79
CA ARG A 29 8.03 7.24 6.81
C ARG A 29 7.64 8.32 5.82
N LEU A 30 7.66 9.58 6.26
CA LEU A 30 7.75 10.73 5.36
C LEU A 30 9.20 10.92 4.92
N ASN A 31 9.46 10.83 3.61
CA ASN A 31 10.80 10.79 3.05
C ASN A 31 11.01 11.84 1.95
N GLY A 32 10.88 13.11 2.31
CA GLY A 32 11.08 14.23 1.40
C GLY A 32 9.90 14.45 0.45
N ILE A 33 10.21 15.11 -0.68
CA ILE A 33 9.23 15.60 -1.65
C ILE A 33 9.57 15.02 -3.03
N GLU A 34 8.55 14.71 -3.81
CA GLU A 34 8.62 14.34 -5.23
C GLU A 34 7.84 15.38 -6.06
N ASP A 35 8.38 15.84 -7.18
CA ASP A 35 7.60 16.63 -8.14
C ASP A 35 6.90 15.68 -9.13
N VAL A 36 5.58 15.81 -9.23
CA VAL A 36 4.78 15.12 -10.24
C VAL A 36 3.93 16.14 -10.97
N ASP A 37 4.19 16.32 -12.27
CA ASP A 37 3.52 17.29 -13.13
C ASP A 37 3.56 18.74 -12.58
N GLY A 38 4.68 19.16 -11.98
CA GLY A 38 4.85 20.49 -11.41
C GLY A 38 4.17 20.67 -10.04
N LYS A 39 3.82 19.56 -9.37
CA LYS A 39 3.27 19.55 -8.02
C LYS A 39 4.23 18.85 -7.07
N GLU A 40 4.63 19.57 -6.02
CA GLU A 40 5.42 19.02 -4.92
C GLU A 40 4.53 18.15 -4.00
N LEU A 41 4.88 16.88 -3.87
CA LEU A 41 4.15 15.87 -3.11
C LEU A 41 5.03 15.23 -2.04
N LEU A 42 4.51 15.07 -0.82
CA LEU A 42 5.21 14.37 0.25
C LEU A 42 5.30 12.87 -0.06
N LYS A 43 6.48 12.29 0.13
CA LYS A 43 6.70 10.85 -0.06
C LYS A 43 6.37 10.10 1.22
N PHE A 44 5.26 9.38 1.26
CA PHE A 44 4.84 8.55 2.39
C PHE A 44 5.13 7.07 2.08
N GLU A 45 6.28 6.60 2.54
CA GLU A 45 6.81 5.26 2.27
C GLU A 45 6.26 4.24 3.28
N MET A 46 5.85 3.06 2.80
CA MET A 46 5.64 1.87 3.62
C MET A 46 6.82 0.91 3.46
N HIS A 47 7.48 0.60 4.57
CA HIS A 47 8.59 -0.33 4.65
C HIS A 47 8.11 -1.62 5.31
N ARG A 48 8.29 -2.75 4.62
CA ARG A 48 7.90 -4.08 5.08
C ARG A 48 9.06 -5.04 4.88
N ALA A 49 9.52 -5.68 5.97
CA ALA A 49 10.65 -6.62 5.93
C ALA A 49 11.96 -6.07 5.31
N GLY A 50 12.14 -4.74 5.36
CA GLY A 50 13.31 -4.03 4.83
C GLY A 50 13.18 -3.57 3.37
N SER A 51 12.06 -3.86 2.70
CA SER A 51 11.75 -3.39 1.34
C SER A 51 10.65 -2.34 1.39
N ILE A 52 10.68 -1.37 0.46
CA ILE A 52 9.58 -0.41 0.29
C ILE A 52 8.49 -1.09 -0.54
N THR A 53 7.32 -1.34 0.04
CA THR A 53 6.20 -1.97 -0.67
C THR A 53 5.40 -0.99 -1.50
N ASN A 54 5.35 0.27 -1.07
CA ASN A 54 4.78 1.38 -1.83
C ASN A 54 5.27 2.72 -1.27
N THR A 55 5.23 3.74 -2.11
CA THR A 55 5.35 5.15 -1.71
C THR A 55 4.10 5.89 -2.18
N ASP A 56 3.30 6.38 -1.23
CA ASP A 56 2.16 7.24 -1.53
C ASP A 56 2.66 8.69 -1.66
N LEU A 57 2.30 9.36 -2.76
CA LEU A 57 2.65 10.75 -3.01
C LEU A 57 1.46 11.62 -2.64
N VAL A 58 1.58 12.31 -1.50
CA VAL A 58 0.43 12.93 -0.83
C VAL A 58 0.59 14.44 -0.64
N THR A 59 -0.53 15.14 -0.60
CA THR A 59 -0.63 16.48 0.00
C THR A 59 -1.34 16.39 1.34
N VAL A 60 -0.98 17.30 2.25
CA VAL A 60 -1.64 17.47 3.54
C VAL A 60 -1.96 18.95 3.71
N ASP A 61 -3.22 19.28 3.89
CA ASP A 61 -3.71 20.65 4.09
C ASP A 61 -4.94 20.65 5.02
N GLU A 62 -5.62 21.79 5.15
CA GLU A 62 -6.80 21.93 6.01
C GLU A 62 -8.00 21.04 5.62
N HIS A 63 -8.02 20.51 4.40
CA HIS A 63 -9.04 19.58 3.89
C HIS A 63 -8.67 18.11 4.16
N GLY A 64 -7.46 17.83 4.66
CA GLY A 64 -7.02 16.51 5.08
C GLY A 64 -5.83 15.97 4.28
N ILE A 65 -5.85 14.67 3.98
CA ILE A 65 -4.76 13.96 3.31
C ILE A 65 -5.27 13.45 1.96
N THR A 66 -4.62 13.87 0.87
CA THR A 66 -4.97 13.48 -0.50
C THR A 66 -3.78 12.81 -1.18
N CYS A 67 -4.00 11.61 -1.72
CA CYS A 67 -3.02 10.84 -2.49
C CYS A 67 -3.20 11.12 -3.99
N TRP A 68 -2.13 11.56 -4.63
CA TRP A 68 -2.14 11.93 -6.05
C TRP A 68 -1.58 10.81 -6.94
N ALA A 69 -0.61 10.07 -6.42
CA ALA A 69 -0.03 8.93 -7.10
C ALA A 69 0.60 7.97 -6.09
N ARG A 70 0.86 6.75 -6.54
CA ARG A 70 1.56 5.71 -5.78
C ARG A 70 2.68 5.14 -6.61
N ILE A 71 3.88 5.08 -6.05
CA ILE A 71 4.97 4.28 -6.61
C ILE A 71 4.85 2.87 -6.00
N ASN A 72 4.65 1.85 -6.84
CA ASN A 72 4.52 0.47 -6.39
C ASN A 72 5.89 -0.19 -6.13
N LEU A 73 5.88 -1.45 -5.70
CA LEU A 73 7.11 -2.21 -5.43
C LEU A 73 8.04 -2.33 -6.66
N ASP A 74 7.49 -2.36 -7.87
CA ASP A 74 8.26 -2.40 -9.12
C ASP A 74 8.83 -1.02 -9.51
N GLY A 75 8.54 0.03 -8.74
CA GLY A 75 8.96 1.41 -9.02
C GLY A 75 8.08 2.14 -10.04
N GLU A 76 6.97 1.54 -10.45
CA GLU A 76 6.03 2.14 -11.39
C GLU A 76 5.18 3.21 -10.70
N LEU A 77 5.07 4.37 -11.33
CA LEU A 77 4.24 5.48 -10.88
C LEU A 77 2.79 5.29 -11.36
N ILE A 78 1.90 5.01 -10.42
CA ILE A 78 0.47 4.87 -10.66
C ILE A 78 -0.24 6.15 -10.23
N LYS A 79 -0.72 6.95 -11.19
CA LYS A 79 -1.48 8.17 -10.88
C LYS A 79 -2.93 7.84 -10.52
N PHE A 80 -3.49 8.62 -9.61
CA PHE A 80 -4.92 8.60 -9.31
C PHE A 80 -5.65 9.71 -10.06
N ASP A 81 -6.76 9.37 -10.70
CA ASP A 81 -7.61 10.33 -11.41
C ASP A 81 -9.10 10.11 -11.06
N PRO A 82 -9.74 10.99 -10.25
CA PRO A 82 -9.12 12.14 -9.57
C PRO A 82 -8.14 11.71 -8.45
N PRO A 83 -7.41 12.63 -7.81
CA PRO A 83 -6.67 12.32 -6.59
C PRO A 83 -7.58 11.72 -5.51
N GLN A 84 -7.07 10.73 -4.77
CA GLN A 84 -7.82 10.00 -3.75
C GLN A 84 -7.70 10.71 -2.39
N THR A 85 -8.80 11.22 -1.84
CA THR A 85 -8.84 11.68 -0.44
C THR A 85 -8.73 10.46 0.50
N MET A 86 -7.61 10.32 1.19
CA MET A 86 -7.35 9.22 2.14
C MET A 86 -8.02 9.48 3.50
N VAL A 87 -8.00 10.73 3.94
CA VAL A 87 -8.61 11.22 5.19
C VAL A 87 -9.16 12.60 4.89
N ALA A 88 -10.48 12.80 5.00
CA ALA A 88 -11.09 14.11 4.87
C ALA A 88 -11.10 14.85 6.22
N ALA A 89 -10.87 16.15 6.19
CA ALA A 89 -11.03 17.04 7.33
C ALA A 89 -12.14 18.09 7.06
N PRO A 90 -12.84 18.56 8.11
CA PRO A 90 -12.72 18.15 9.51
C PRO A 90 -13.28 16.75 9.77
N LEU A 91 -12.61 15.99 10.63
CA LEU A 91 -13.12 14.70 11.10
C LEU A 91 -14.25 14.94 12.10
N LYS A 92 -15.41 14.36 11.80
CA LYS A 92 -16.59 14.37 12.66
C LYS A 92 -17.40 13.12 12.38
N GLN A 93 -18.09 12.58 13.39
CA GLN A 93 -18.98 11.44 13.20
C GLN A 93 -19.99 11.70 12.07
N GLY A 94 -20.18 10.72 11.19
CA GLY A 94 -21.06 10.79 10.03
C GLY A 94 -20.49 11.54 8.83
N ALA A 95 -19.28 12.11 8.90
CA ALA A 95 -18.61 12.64 7.73
C ALA A 95 -18.33 11.53 6.72
N THR A 96 -18.57 11.81 5.44
CA THR A 96 -18.37 10.85 4.35
C THR A 96 -17.64 11.49 3.19
N TRP A 97 -16.90 10.66 2.45
CA TRP A 97 -16.31 11.01 1.17
C TRP A 97 -16.20 9.75 0.32
N ASN A 98 -16.02 9.91 -0.98
CA ASN A 98 -15.86 8.80 -1.90
C ASN A 98 -14.65 9.00 -2.78
N PHE A 99 -14.15 7.90 -3.32
CA PHE A 99 -13.23 7.88 -4.44
C PHE A 99 -13.84 7.00 -5.53
N ASP A 100 -14.38 7.64 -6.56
CA ASP A 100 -14.81 7.01 -7.79
C ASP A 100 -13.87 7.50 -8.89
N GLY A 101 -12.90 6.67 -9.23
CA GLY A 101 -11.78 7.09 -10.06
C GLY A 101 -10.94 5.95 -10.58
N GLN A 102 -9.77 6.31 -11.06
CA GLN A 102 -8.81 5.39 -11.65
C GLN A 102 -7.51 5.39 -10.86
N ALA A 103 -6.89 4.22 -10.73
CA ALA A 103 -5.53 4.05 -10.27
C ALA A 103 -4.77 3.34 -11.40
N GLY A 104 -4.06 4.11 -12.23
CA GLY A 104 -3.61 3.62 -13.54
C GLY A 104 -4.81 3.23 -14.39
N ASP A 105 -4.81 2.02 -14.96
CA ASP A 105 -5.93 1.53 -15.78
C ASP A 105 -7.09 0.91 -14.98
N LEU A 106 -6.95 0.80 -13.65
CA LEU A 106 -7.94 0.14 -12.79
C LEU A 106 -8.98 1.13 -12.27
N LYS A 107 -10.25 0.85 -12.55
CA LYS A 107 -11.38 1.58 -11.94
C LYS A 107 -11.57 1.15 -10.49
N VAL A 108 -11.55 2.13 -9.60
CA VAL A 108 -11.68 1.96 -8.15
C VAL A 108 -12.91 2.72 -7.70
N HIS A 109 -13.75 2.06 -6.91
CA HIS A 109 -14.88 2.70 -6.25
C HIS A 109 -14.82 2.40 -4.76
N GLN A 110 -14.64 3.47 -3.98
CA GLN A 110 -14.51 3.43 -2.53
C GLN A 110 -15.41 4.47 -1.87
N GLN A 111 -16.01 4.09 -0.76
CA GLN A 111 -16.77 4.98 0.11
C GLN A 111 -16.17 4.96 1.51
N TYR A 112 -15.99 6.14 2.09
CA TYR A 112 -15.46 6.33 3.43
C TYR A 112 -16.50 7.00 4.32
N THR A 113 -16.54 6.61 5.59
CA THR A 113 -17.40 7.18 6.62
C THR A 113 -16.69 7.22 7.97
N VAL A 114 -16.75 8.36 8.67
CA VAL A 114 -16.38 8.42 10.08
C VAL A 114 -17.53 7.82 10.89
N THR A 115 -17.31 6.64 11.45
CA THR A 115 -18.34 5.87 12.16
C THR A 115 -18.55 6.34 13.60
N GLY A 116 -17.51 6.90 14.22
CA GLY A 116 -17.55 7.41 15.58
C GLY A 116 -16.18 7.83 16.08
N GLU A 117 -16.17 8.26 17.34
CA GLU A 117 -14.97 8.58 18.12
C GLU A 117 -14.81 7.52 19.21
N GLU A 118 -13.58 7.08 19.45
CA GLU A 118 -13.26 6.12 20.50
C GLU A 118 -11.82 6.26 20.98
N ASP A 119 -11.60 5.98 22.26
CA ASP A 119 -10.26 5.85 22.83
C ASP A 119 -9.74 4.43 22.53
N VAL A 120 -8.54 4.35 21.95
CA VAL A 120 -7.92 3.09 21.55
C VAL A 120 -6.57 2.94 22.23
N GLU A 121 -6.39 1.82 22.90
CA GLU A 121 -5.12 1.38 23.44
C GLU A 121 -4.37 0.53 22.40
N VAL A 122 -3.16 0.97 22.07
CA VAL A 122 -2.18 0.25 21.23
C VAL A 122 -0.84 0.22 21.95
N PRO A 123 0.18 -0.55 21.50
CA PRO A 123 1.45 -0.61 22.23
C PRO A 123 2.16 0.75 22.41
N ALA A 124 1.92 1.73 21.53
CA ALA A 124 2.43 3.10 21.66
C ALA A 124 1.71 3.98 22.71
N GLY A 125 0.68 3.44 23.36
CA GLY A 125 -0.16 4.08 24.38
C GLY A 125 -1.63 4.22 23.98
N GLU A 126 -2.35 5.01 24.75
CA GLU A 126 -3.76 5.35 24.52
C GLU A 126 -3.90 6.61 23.66
N PHE A 127 -4.84 6.58 22.72
CA PHE A 127 -5.15 7.68 21.81
C PHE A 127 -6.65 7.88 21.66
N HIS A 128 -7.08 9.14 21.67
CA HIS A 128 -8.42 9.52 21.24
C HIS A 128 -8.48 9.55 19.71
N THR A 129 -9.39 8.79 19.11
CA THR A 129 -9.39 8.53 17.67
C THR A 129 -10.76 8.72 17.02
N PHE A 130 -10.73 9.02 15.72
CA PHE A 130 -11.88 8.89 14.83
C PHE A 130 -11.77 7.57 14.05
N ARG A 131 -12.79 6.73 14.12
CA ARG A 131 -12.85 5.49 13.34
C ARG A 131 -13.42 5.74 11.95
N ILE A 132 -12.57 5.66 10.95
CA ILE A 132 -12.91 5.78 9.53
C ILE A 132 -13.10 4.38 8.94
N ARG A 133 -14.31 4.11 8.43
CA ARG A 133 -14.65 2.90 7.69
C ARG A 133 -14.60 3.20 6.20
N GLY A 134 -13.72 2.53 5.46
CA GLY A 134 -13.66 2.50 4.01
C GLY A 134 -14.22 1.20 3.46
N GLU A 135 -15.00 1.27 2.40
CA GLU A 135 -15.54 0.11 1.68
C GLU A 135 -15.27 0.26 0.19
N GLN A 136 -14.62 -0.73 -0.39
CA GLN A 136 -14.34 -0.81 -1.82
C GLN A 136 -15.23 -1.85 -2.47
N SER A 137 -15.90 -1.47 -3.56
CA SER A 137 -16.74 -2.39 -4.35
C SER A 137 -16.04 -2.88 -5.62
N SER A 138 -15.05 -2.15 -6.14
CA SER A 138 -14.28 -2.46 -7.36
C SER A 138 -12.80 -2.07 -7.19
N PRO A 139 -11.83 -2.84 -7.72
CA PRO A 139 -12.00 -4.07 -8.53
C PRO A 139 -12.29 -5.32 -7.70
N SER A 140 -12.08 -5.27 -6.39
CA SER A 140 -12.39 -6.36 -5.46
C SER A 140 -13.04 -5.81 -4.19
N ARG A 141 -13.83 -6.66 -3.52
CA ARG A 141 -14.46 -6.31 -2.25
C ARG A 141 -13.41 -6.22 -1.16
N MET A 142 -13.24 -5.02 -0.62
CA MET A 142 -12.31 -4.74 0.46
C MET A 142 -12.95 -3.79 1.47
N THR A 143 -12.63 -3.99 2.73
CA THR A 143 -13.05 -3.11 3.82
C THR A 143 -11.82 -2.66 4.60
N MET A 144 -11.81 -1.39 5.00
CA MET A 144 -10.72 -0.75 5.73
C MET A 144 -11.31 -0.10 6.98
N ASP A 145 -10.80 -0.43 8.16
CA ASP A 145 -11.10 0.30 9.39
C ASP A 145 -9.82 1.00 9.85
N ARG A 146 -9.85 2.32 9.95
CA ARG A 146 -8.73 3.16 10.38
C ARG A 146 -9.10 3.94 11.62
N TRP A 147 -8.27 3.84 12.65
CA TRP A 147 -8.36 4.69 13.82
C TRP A 147 -7.35 5.81 13.67
N PHE A 148 -7.85 7.01 13.41
CA PHE A 148 -7.05 8.19 13.14
C PHE A 148 -7.04 9.12 14.36
N ALA A 149 -5.86 9.38 14.91
CA ALA A 149 -5.64 10.36 15.97
C ALA A 149 -5.04 11.64 15.37
N PRO A 150 -5.70 12.81 15.50
CA PRO A 150 -5.12 14.09 15.09
C PRO A 150 -3.73 14.32 15.70
N GLY A 151 -2.79 14.82 14.89
CA GLY A 151 -1.40 15.05 15.30
C GLY A 151 -0.52 13.78 15.38
N THR A 152 -1.10 12.58 15.33
CA THR A 152 -0.34 11.31 15.31
C THR A 152 -0.50 10.57 13.98
N GLY A 153 -1.70 10.60 13.38
CA GLY A 153 -2.03 9.85 12.17
C GLY A 153 -2.82 8.57 12.47
N ILE A 154 -2.68 7.55 11.62
CA ILE A 154 -3.36 6.26 11.79
C ILE A 154 -2.64 5.47 12.89
N VAL A 155 -3.31 5.21 14.02
CA VAL A 155 -2.76 4.45 15.15
C VAL A 155 -3.10 2.96 15.08
N LYS A 156 -4.17 2.62 14.34
CA LYS A 156 -4.59 1.25 14.04
C LYS A 156 -5.24 1.20 12.67
N ASP A 157 -4.97 0.15 11.92
CA ASP A 157 -5.61 -0.13 10.61
C ASP A 157 -5.96 -1.62 10.54
N VAL A 158 -7.18 -1.93 10.09
CA VAL A 158 -7.59 -3.28 9.74
C VAL A 158 -8.13 -3.27 8.33
N THR A 159 -7.38 -3.86 7.41
CA THR A 159 -7.79 -4.04 6.02
C THR A 159 -8.17 -5.51 5.81
N THR A 160 -9.35 -5.76 5.25
CA THR A 160 -9.85 -7.11 4.95
C THR A 160 -10.29 -7.18 3.49
N MET A 161 -9.73 -8.12 2.75
CA MET A 161 -10.11 -8.46 1.38
C MET A 161 -10.87 -9.77 1.35
N ARG A 162 -11.94 -9.83 0.54
CA ARG A 162 -12.78 -11.02 0.39
C ARG A 162 -13.00 -11.37 -1.07
N ALA A 163 -13.14 -12.67 -1.33
CA ALA A 163 -13.56 -13.19 -2.61
C ALA A 163 -15.04 -12.87 -2.88
N ALA A 164 -15.50 -13.12 -4.10
CA ALA A 164 -16.87 -12.84 -4.51
C ALA A 164 -17.92 -13.65 -3.72
N ASP A 165 -17.55 -14.85 -3.28
CA ASP A 165 -18.35 -15.74 -2.42
C ASP A 165 -18.33 -15.34 -0.94
N GLY A 166 -17.51 -14.35 -0.55
CA GLY A 166 -17.38 -13.85 0.81
C GLY A 166 -16.23 -14.46 1.61
N ASP A 167 -15.53 -15.45 1.06
CA ASP A 167 -14.39 -16.07 1.74
C ASP A 167 -13.28 -15.04 1.98
N LEU A 168 -12.63 -15.17 3.14
CA LEU A 168 -11.48 -14.34 3.47
C LEU A 168 -10.36 -14.64 2.47
N LEU A 169 -9.83 -13.61 1.83
CA LEU A 169 -8.59 -13.72 1.05
C LEU A 169 -7.41 -13.31 1.90
N GLU A 170 -7.53 -12.15 2.54
CA GLU A 170 -6.47 -11.56 3.34
C GLU A 170 -7.07 -10.61 4.38
N ARG A 171 -6.48 -10.60 5.56
CA ARG A 171 -6.68 -9.56 6.56
C ARG A 171 -5.34 -9.11 7.09
N ILE A 172 -5.08 -7.81 7.00
CA ILE A 172 -3.92 -7.15 7.57
C ILE A 172 -4.40 -6.30 8.74
N SER A 173 -3.71 -6.40 9.87
CA SER A 173 -3.94 -5.59 11.07
C SER A 173 -2.64 -4.92 11.49
N LEU A 174 -2.68 -3.60 11.60
CA LEU A 174 -1.59 -2.74 12.02
C LEU A 174 -1.98 -2.04 13.32
N GLU A 175 -1.05 -1.99 14.26
CA GLU A 175 -1.16 -1.21 15.49
C GLU A 175 0.15 -0.46 15.68
N LEU A 176 0.04 0.80 16.10
CA LEU A 176 1.19 1.66 16.33
C LEU A 176 2.00 1.11 17.50
N ALA A 177 3.21 0.64 17.20
CA ALA A 177 4.10 0.05 18.18
C ALA A 177 4.88 1.11 18.99
N GLU A 178 5.29 2.19 18.31
CA GLU A 178 6.03 3.30 18.89
C GLU A 178 5.46 4.63 18.36
N ARG A 179 5.55 5.70 19.15
CA ARG A 179 5.11 7.03 18.72
C ARG A 179 5.96 7.56 17.56
N PRO A 180 5.37 8.35 16.63
CA PRO A 180 6.14 8.97 15.55
C PRO A 180 7.30 9.81 16.09
N LYS A 181 8.45 9.71 15.43
CA LYS A 181 9.69 10.36 15.82
C LYS A 181 10.52 10.74 14.58
N ILE A 182 11.34 11.77 14.72
CA ILE A 182 12.26 12.21 13.68
C ILE A 182 13.52 11.37 13.79
N GLU A 183 13.75 10.52 12.79
CA GLU A 183 14.93 9.64 12.73
C GLU A 183 15.50 9.60 11.32
N ASN A 184 16.75 9.14 11.20
CA ASN A 184 17.38 8.88 9.91
C ASN A 184 16.60 7.82 9.12
N ARG A 185 16.65 7.90 7.79
CA ARG A 185 16.02 6.90 6.93
C ARG A 185 16.75 5.56 7.14
N PRO A 186 16.03 4.46 7.41
CA PRO A 186 16.67 3.15 7.51
C PRO A 186 17.24 2.73 6.15
N GLU A 187 18.22 1.82 6.18
CA GLU A 187 18.71 1.17 4.98
C GLU A 187 17.59 0.34 4.34
N VAL A 188 17.38 0.56 3.05
CA VAL A 188 16.41 -0.21 2.25
C VAL A 188 17.18 -1.32 1.56
N LYS A 189 16.69 -2.56 1.66
CA LYS A 189 17.24 -3.66 0.88
C LYS A 189 17.13 -3.29 -0.59
N SER A 190 18.29 -3.19 -1.24
CA SER A 190 18.34 -2.96 -2.68
C SER A 190 17.82 -4.22 -3.38
N GLU A 191 16.51 -4.26 -3.67
CA GLU A 191 15.95 -5.13 -4.70
C GLU A 191 16.12 -4.48 -6.09
N ALA A 192 17.17 -3.68 -6.29
CA ALA A 192 17.62 -3.29 -7.62
C ALA A 192 18.29 -4.48 -8.33
N ALA A 193 17.60 -5.62 -8.39
CA ALA A 193 17.48 -6.23 -9.69
C ALA A 193 16.48 -5.32 -10.43
N SER A 194 16.99 -4.31 -11.16
CA SER A 194 16.34 -4.00 -12.44
C SER A 194 15.99 -5.34 -13.03
N LYS A 195 14.69 -5.64 -13.24
CA LYS A 195 14.30 -6.79 -14.06
C LYS A 195 14.97 -6.54 -15.39
N ARG A 196 16.20 -7.05 -15.53
CA ARG A 196 17.02 -6.91 -16.71
C ARG A 196 16.21 -7.70 -17.71
N LEU A 197 15.53 -6.99 -18.60
CA LEU A 197 14.80 -7.63 -19.68
C LEU A 197 15.82 -8.51 -20.41
N SER A 198 15.76 -9.82 -20.17
CA SER A 198 16.61 -10.79 -20.83
C SER A 198 15.86 -11.21 -22.08
N VAL A 199 16.27 -10.67 -23.22
CA VAL A 199 15.77 -11.13 -24.52
C VAL A 199 16.59 -12.35 -24.91
N THR A 200 15.91 -13.47 -25.13
CA THR A 200 16.48 -14.68 -25.74
C THR A 200 15.83 -14.89 -27.09
N PHE A 201 16.61 -15.34 -28.07
CA PHE A 201 16.13 -15.71 -29.38
C PHE A 201 16.27 -17.23 -29.60
N ALA A 202 15.38 -17.79 -30.40
CA ALA A 202 15.40 -19.18 -30.83
C ALA A 202 15.17 -19.23 -32.34
N ASN A 203 15.85 -20.17 -33.02
CA ASN A 203 15.76 -20.31 -34.48
C ASN A 203 14.55 -21.13 -34.95
N ASP A 204 13.82 -21.74 -34.01
CA ASP A 204 12.59 -22.47 -34.26
C ASP A 204 11.65 -22.37 -33.06
N GLN A 205 10.37 -22.71 -33.27
CA GLN A 205 9.29 -22.54 -32.29
C GLN A 205 9.49 -23.37 -30.99
N PHE A 206 10.36 -24.38 -31.01
CA PHE A 206 10.66 -25.26 -29.88
C PHE A 206 12.16 -25.29 -29.53
N GLY A 207 12.92 -24.32 -30.07
CA GLY A 207 14.37 -24.31 -30.04
C GLY A 207 14.89 -23.89 -28.68
N LYS A 208 16.12 -24.32 -28.34
CA LYS A 208 16.76 -23.86 -27.10
C LYS A 208 17.00 -22.35 -27.18
N PRO A 209 16.51 -21.56 -26.21
CA PRO A 209 16.74 -20.13 -26.18
C PRO A 209 18.24 -19.83 -26.02
N SER A 210 18.75 -18.86 -26.78
CA SER A 210 20.13 -18.38 -26.73
C SER A 210 20.16 -16.86 -26.50
N THR A 211 21.24 -16.39 -25.89
CA THR A 211 21.56 -14.96 -25.72
C THR A 211 22.73 -14.51 -26.60
N THR A 212 23.30 -15.40 -27.41
CA THR A 212 24.45 -15.15 -28.30
C THR A 212 24.10 -15.49 -29.74
N PHE A 213 24.34 -14.55 -30.66
CA PHE A 213 24.18 -14.77 -32.10
C PHE A 213 25.30 -15.68 -32.60
N SER A 214 24.99 -16.58 -33.54
CA SER A 214 26.02 -17.35 -34.25
C SER A 214 26.89 -16.41 -35.08
N SER A 215 28.17 -16.75 -35.28
CA SER A 215 29.09 -16.01 -36.18
C SER A 215 28.57 -15.87 -37.60
N ASP A 216 27.64 -16.75 -37.99
CA ASP A 216 27.08 -16.85 -39.33
C ASP A 216 25.70 -16.18 -39.44
N ALA A 217 25.24 -15.50 -38.38
CA ALA A 217 23.98 -14.76 -38.42
C ALA A 217 24.09 -13.59 -39.42
N PRO A 218 23.13 -13.43 -40.36
CA PRO A 218 23.15 -12.33 -41.29
C PRO A 218 23.09 -10.99 -40.54
N GLN A 219 23.97 -10.06 -40.91
CA GLN A 219 23.92 -8.69 -40.40
C GLN A 219 22.67 -8.01 -40.97
N ILE A 220 21.98 -7.24 -40.12
CA ILE A 220 20.85 -6.37 -40.49
C ILE A 220 21.40 -4.98 -40.79
#